data_AF-A0A916GWI7-F1
#
_entry.id   AF-A0A916GWI7-F1
#
_cell.length_a   1.000
_cell.length_b   1.000
_cell.length_c   1.000
_cell.angle_alpha   90.00
_cell.angle_beta   90.00
_cell.angle_gamma   90.00
#
_symmetry.space_group_name_H-M   'P 1'
#
loop_
_entity.id
_entity.type
_entity.pdbx_description
1 polymer ?
#
loop_
_entity_poly.entity_id
_entity_poly.type
_entity_poly.pdbx_seq_one_letter_code
_entity_poly.pdbx_strand_id
1 'polypeptide(L)' 'EAAKPAAKWDPRLYGIGAQILRDLGVRRMKLLASPRKMPSMAGFQLEITGYLTPDDAKA' A
#
# COMPACT_ATOMS: atom_id res chain seq x y z
N GLU A 1 15.68 26.88 4.48
CA GLU A 1 15.61 25.42 4.59
C GLU A 1 15.09 24.87 3.26
N ALA A 2 15.95 24.23 2.45
CA ALA A 2 15.57 23.75 1.13
C ALA A 2 14.86 22.40 1.27
N ALA A 3 13.56 22.36 0.99
CA ALA A 3 12.76 21.14 1.00
C ALA A 3 13.41 20.09 0.07
N LYS A 4 13.84 18.97 0.65
CA LYS A 4 14.47 17.86 -0.06
C LYS A 4 13.47 17.35 -1.11
N PRO A 5 13.85 17.18 -2.39
CA PRO A 5 12.91 16.75 -3.43
C PRO A 5 12.31 15.41 -3.02
N ALA A 6 10.98 15.32 -3.05
CA ALA A 6 10.25 14.10 -2.71
C ALA A 6 10.86 12.94 -3.49
N ALA A 7 11.42 11.97 -2.77
CA ALA A 7 12.06 10.82 -3.39
C ALA A 7 11.05 10.16 -4.34
N LYS A 8 11.43 10.03 -5.62
CA LYS A 8 10.60 9.39 -6.63
C LYS A 8 10.21 8.01 -6.10
N TRP A 9 8.92 7.78 -5.95
CA TRP A 9 8.40 6.53 -5.40
C TRP A 9 8.76 5.37 -6.32
N ASP A 10 9.53 4.41 -5.81
CA ASP A 10 10.02 3.28 -6.59
C ASP A 10 8.97 2.15 -6.62
N PRO A 11 8.47 1.75 -7.81
CA PRO A 11 7.44 0.73 -7.91
C PRO A 11 7.92 -0.68 -7.50
N ARG A 12 9.23 -0.93 -7.42
CA ARG A 12 9.79 -2.22 -6.95
C ARG A 12 9.56 -2.42 -5.45
N LEU A 13 9.42 -1.32 -4.68
CA LEU A 13 9.04 -1.39 -3.25
C LEU A 13 7.67 -2.03 -3.04
N TYR A 14 6.72 -1.86 -3.99
CA TYR A 14 5.43 -2.55 -3.91
C TYR A 14 5.58 -4.07 -3.99
N GLY A 15 6.51 -4.58 -4.79
CA GLY A 15 6.71 -6.02 -4.96
C GLY A 15 7.19 -6.70 -3.68
N ILE A 16 8.19 -6.09 -3.01
CA ILE A 16 8.70 -6.61 -1.74
C ILE A 16 7.64 -6.55 -0.65
N GLY A 17 6.95 -5.41 -0.50
CA GLY A 17 5.87 -5.27 0.48
C GLY A 17 4.76 -6.30 0.25
N ALA A 18 4.40 -6.55 -1.01
CA ALA A 18 3.39 -7.54 -1.35
C ALA A 18 3.81 -8.99 -1.04
N GLN A 19 5.09 -9.33 -1.25
CA GLN A 19 5.64 -10.62 -0.86
C GLN A 19 5.61 -10.83 0.65
N ILE A 20 5.99 -9.81 1.44
CA ILE A 20 5.93 -9.85 2.91
C ILE A 20 4.48 -10.06 3.38
N LEU A 21 3.54 -9.27 2.86
CA LEU A 21 2.13 -9.38 3.23
C LEU A 21 1.55 -10.77 2.92
N ARG A 22 1.91 -11.34 1.77
CA ARG A 22 1.50 -12.70 1.40
C ARG A 22 2.10 -13.75 2.32
N ASP A 23 3.37 -13.61 2.70
CA ASP A 23 4.06 -14.51 3.65
C ASP A 23 3.38 -14.49 5.02
N LEU A 24 2.95 -13.31 5.47
CA LEU A 24 2.13 -13.12 6.68
C LEU A 24 0.68 -13.65 6.54
N GLY A 25 0.30 -14.20 5.39
CA GLY A 25 -1.04 -14.73 5.13
C GLY A 25 -2.10 -13.67 4.79
N VAL A 26 -1.71 -12.41 4.57
CA VAL A 26 -2.63 -11.35 4.17
C VAL A 26 -3.07 -11.57 2.72
N ARG A 27 -4.39 -11.57 2.50
CA ARG A 27 -5.02 -11.70 1.18
C ARG A 27 -5.90 -10.50 0.84
N ARG A 28 -6.47 -9.86 1.87
CA ARG A 28 -7.35 -8.70 1.77
C ARG A 28 -6.92 -7.67 2.80
N MET A 29 -6.77 -6.42 2.40
CA MET A 29 -6.33 -5.35 3.31
C MET A 29 -6.94 -4.00 2.96
N LYS A 30 -7.04 -3.13 3.98
CA LYS A 30 -7.32 -1.71 3.81
C LYS A 30 -6.02 -0.92 3.92
N LEU A 31 -5.82 0.05 3.04
CA LEU A 31 -4.59 0.83 2.98
C LEU A 31 -4.72 2.14 3.75
N LEU A 32 -3.74 2.45 4.59
CA LEU A 32 -3.58 3.77 5.20
C LEU A 32 -2.87 4.72 4.21
N ALA A 33 -3.55 5.04 3.12
CA ALA A 33 -2.99 5.83 2.03
C ALA A 33 -4.07 6.62 1.29
N SER A 34 -3.67 7.59 0.47
CA SER A 34 -4.59 8.24 -0.45
C SER A 34 -5.06 7.26 -1.54
N PRO A 35 -6.35 7.29 -1.92
CA PRO A 35 -6.91 6.36 -2.90
C PRO A 35 -6.19 6.49 -4.24
N ARG A 36 -5.55 5.40 -4.68
CA ARG A 36 -4.83 5.35 -5.96
C ARG A 36 -5.09 4.01 -6.65
N LYS A 37 -5.13 3.99 -7.98
CA LYS A 37 -5.23 2.73 -8.73
C LYS A 37 -3.92 1.95 -8.60
N MET A 38 -4.00 0.74 -8.06
CA MET A 38 -2.87 -0.17 -7.87
C MET A 38 -3.14 -1.52 -8.56
N PRO A 39 -3.17 -1.58 -9.90
CA PRO A 39 -3.55 -2.79 -10.63
C PRO A 39 -2.60 -3.98 -10.41
N SER A 40 -1.35 -3.72 -10.03
CA SER A 40 -0.33 -4.75 -9.82
C SER A 40 -0.58 -5.65 -8.60
N MET A 41 -1.48 -5.29 -7.68
CA MET A 41 -1.73 -6.06 -6.45
C MET A 41 -2.39 -7.42 -6.70
N ALA A 42 -3.21 -7.53 -7.76
CA ALA A 42 -3.84 -8.78 -8.15
C ALA A 42 -2.83 -9.88 -8.47
N GLY A 43 -1.68 -9.53 -9.07
CA GLY A 43 -0.59 -10.47 -9.36
C GLY A 43 0.09 -11.04 -8.12
N PHE A 44 -0.07 -10.39 -6.96
CA PHE A 44 0.48 -10.82 -5.67
C PHE A 44 -0.54 -11.56 -4.79
N GLN A 45 -1.74 -11.86 -5.30
CA GLN A 45 -2.84 -12.44 -4.52
C GLN A 45 -3.27 -11.52 -3.34
N LEU A 46 -3.11 -10.21 -3.53
CA LEU A 46 -3.53 -9.17 -2.60
C LEU A 46 -4.68 -8.37 -3.18
N GLU A 47 -5.75 -8.26 -2.40
CA GLU A 47 -6.94 -7.47 -2.71
C GLU A 47 -6.99 -6.26 -1.79
N ILE A 48 -7.06 -5.07 -2.39
CA ILE A 48 -7.30 -3.83 -1.65
C ILE A 48 -8.80 -3.67 -1.49
N THR A 49 -9.31 -3.80 -0.26
CA THR A 49 -10.75 -3.70 0.04
C THR A 49 -11.18 -2.28 0.38
N GLY A 50 -10.23 -1.36 0.58
CA GLY A 50 -10.53 0.04 0.83
C GLY A 50 -9.31 0.84 1.28
N TYR A 51 -9.55 2.11 1.59
CA TYR A 51 -8.56 3.02 2.17
C TYR A 51 -9.08 3.48 3.53
N LEU A 52 -8.19 3.46 4.52
CA LEU A 52 -8.46 4.01 5.84
C LEU A 52 -7.99 5.46 5.85
N THR A 53 -8.87 6.36 6.27
CA THR A 53 -8.49 7.73 6.60
C THR A 53 -7.97 7.77 8.03
N PRO A 54 -7.19 8.79 8.42
CA PRO A 54 -6.76 8.95 9.82
C PRO A 54 -7.93 9.02 10.82
N ASP A 55 -9.14 9.32 10.37
CA ASP A 55 -10.35 9.29 11.21
C ASP A 55 -10.83 7.85 11.46
N ASP A 56 -10.73 6.95 10.47
CA ASP A 56 -11.10 5.53 10.60
C ASP A 56 -10.20 4.76 11.59
N ALA A 57 -8.98 5.23 11.83
CA ALA A 57 -8.01 4.56 12.70
C ALA A 57 -8.25 4.80 14.20
N LYS A 58 -9.18 5.69 14.56
CA LYS A 58 -9.47 6.10 15.94
C LYS A 58 -10.67 5.38 16.57
N ALA A 59 -11.30 4.45 15.83
CA ALA A 59 -12.47 3.68 16.23
C ALA A 59 -12.12 2.33 16.84
#